data_AF-A0A9E7SNN2-F1
#
_entry.id   AF-A0A9E7SNN2-F1
#
_cell.length_a   1.000
_cell.length_b   1.000
_cell.length_c   1.000
_cell.angle_alpha   90.00
_cell.angle_beta   90.00
_cell.angle_gamma   90.00
#
_symmetry.space_group_name_H-M   'P 1'
#
loop_
_entity.id
_entity.type
_entity.pdbx_description
1 polymer ?
#
loop_
_entity_poly.entity_id
_entity_poly.type
_entity_poly.pdbx_seq_one_letter_code
_entity_poly.pdbx_strand_id
1 'polypeptide(L)'
;MLEVIFLGTGGIMPNKERNVPAVALKYEGEVILWDVGEGTLRQLSIAKISPMKVEKIFITHFHGDHYLGLMSLIQTMTLWNREKPLHIYGPKYTFEFIQNYLKSGFFRPSFEIHVHELGEARLKFKNYEIWSFKVEHGVPALGYVFKEKDKRGSFDLNKIRELGLKPGPWMKELETKGKIEINGKVIHLEDVTGKPKKGVKIVYTGDTEPCERVKLFSERADVLIHEATYLNEEDRGESYHSTVMEACDIAEKAKVKLLVLFHRAPRYTYEEYKREAERLCGHKFIIPRDFDVLRIGEEYELSSLR
;
A
#
# COMPACT_ATOMS: atom_id res chain seq x y z
N MET A 1 9.32 7.55 7.95
CA MET A 1 7.99 7.13 8.43
C MET A 1 7.23 6.61 7.23
N LEU A 2 6.45 5.54 7.40
CA LEU A 2 5.61 5.00 6.33
C LEU A 2 4.28 5.75 6.35
N GLU A 3 3.89 6.31 5.21
CA GLU A 3 2.63 7.03 5.04
C GLU A 3 1.81 6.37 3.92
N VAL A 4 0.51 6.17 4.18
CA VAL A 4 -0.48 5.79 3.16
C VAL A 4 -1.36 7.01 2.88
N ILE A 5 -1.40 7.46 1.64
CA ILE A 5 -2.16 8.62 1.21
C ILE A 5 -3.24 8.15 0.24
N PHE A 6 -4.49 8.38 0.58
CA PHE A 6 -5.63 7.98 -0.24
C PHE A 6 -5.89 9.05 -1.29
N LEU A 7 -5.42 8.84 -2.53
CA LEU A 7 -5.58 9.81 -3.61
C LEU A 7 -6.98 9.74 -4.22
N GLY A 8 -7.62 8.58 -4.18
CA GLY A 8 -9.03 8.40 -4.56
C GLY A 8 -9.62 7.22 -3.81
N THR A 9 -10.83 7.41 -3.29
CA THR A 9 -11.52 6.47 -2.37
C THR A 9 -12.90 6.04 -2.87
N GLY A 10 -13.32 6.54 -4.04
CA GLY A 10 -14.53 6.12 -4.72
C GLY A 10 -14.38 4.74 -5.36
N GLY A 11 -15.51 4.14 -5.71
CA GLY A 11 -15.51 2.97 -6.59
C GLY A 11 -15.55 3.35 -8.07
N ILE A 12 -16.36 2.62 -8.83
CA ILE A 12 -16.55 2.63 -10.30
C ILE A 12 -16.50 4.01 -11.01
N MET A 13 -16.98 5.08 -10.40
CA MET A 13 -17.01 6.41 -11.03
C MET A 13 -16.62 7.54 -10.07
N PRO A 14 -15.89 8.57 -10.55
CA PRO A 14 -15.55 9.71 -9.73
C PRO A 14 -16.77 10.60 -9.49
N ASN A 15 -16.76 11.34 -8.39
CA ASN A 15 -17.74 12.39 -8.12
C ASN A 15 -17.05 13.62 -7.50
N LYS A 16 -17.84 14.63 -7.12
CA LYS A 16 -17.30 15.90 -6.58
C LYS A 16 -16.47 15.71 -5.30
N GLU A 17 -16.74 14.67 -4.54
CA GLU A 17 -16.12 14.41 -3.24
C GLU A 17 -14.95 13.43 -3.32
N ARG A 18 -15.03 12.45 -4.24
CA ARG A 18 -14.10 11.32 -4.32
C ARG A 18 -13.73 10.99 -5.75
N ASN A 19 -12.43 10.81 -5.98
CA ASN A 19 -11.89 10.23 -7.21
C ASN A 19 -11.95 8.70 -7.16
N VAL A 20 -11.81 8.08 -8.32
CA VAL A 20 -11.62 6.62 -8.49
C VAL A 20 -10.31 6.13 -7.85
N PRO A 21 -10.15 4.81 -7.63
CA PRO A 21 -9.06 4.23 -6.83
C PRO A 21 -7.65 4.67 -7.23
N ALA A 22 -6.95 5.21 -6.24
CA ALA A 22 -5.51 5.39 -6.25
C ALA A 22 -5.00 5.58 -4.81
N VAL A 23 -3.99 4.81 -4.42
CA VAL A 23 -3.36 4.91 -3.09
C VAL A 23 -1.87 5.09 -3.25
N ALA A 24 -1.29 6.09 -2.59
CA ALA A 24 0.14 6.34 -2.58
C ALA A 24 0.77 5.89 -1.27
N LEU A 25 1.74 4.98 -1.34
CA LEU A 25 2.59 4.60 -0.22
C LEU A 25 3.91 5.36 -0.33
N LYS A 26 4.21 6.17 0.70
CA LYS A 26 5.49 6.86 0.82
C LYS A 26 6.38 6.11 1.79
N TYR A 27 7.51 5.61 1.28
CA TYR A 27 8.48 4.87 2.06
C TYR A 27 9.90 5.25 1.65
N GLU A 28 10.71 5.70 2.61
CA GLU A 28 12.12 6.06 2.40
C GLU A 28 12.40 7.02 1.22
N GLY A 29 11.46 7.93 0.94
CA GLY A 29 11.57 8.92 -0.14
C GLY A 29 11.11 8.43 -1.51
N GLU A 30 10.74 7.16 -1.63
CA GLU A 30 10.06 6.56 -2.78
C GLU A 30 8.53 6.74 -2.65
N VAL A 31 7.85 6.91 -3.79
CA VAL A 31 6.39 6.77 -3.89
C VAL A 31 6.05 5.50 -4.68
N ILE A 32 5.27 4.63 -4.06
CA ILE A 32 4.63 3.46 -4.69
C ILE A 32 3.16 3.79 -4.87
N LEU A 33 2.61 3.55 -6.06
CA LEU A 33 1.16 3.65 -6.30
C LEU A 33 0.53 2.27 -6.34
N TRP A 34 -0.60 2.12 -5.65
CA TRP A 34 -1.54 1.03 -5.81
C TRP A 34 -2.78 1.57 -6.52
N ASP A 35 -3.00 1.06 -7.73
CA ASP A 35 -3.93 1.58 -8.73
C ASP A 35 -3.70 3.04 -9.12
N VAL A 36 -4.12 3.36 -10.34
CA VAL A 36 -3.95 4.67 -10.99
C VAL A 36 -5.20 4.94 -11.83
N GLY A 37 -6.34 5.08 -11.17
CA GLY A 37 -7.58 5.49 -11.82
C GLY A 37 -7.49 6.85 -12.52
N GLU A 38 -8.44 7.14 -13.40
CA GLU A 38 -8.55 8.45 -14.05
C GLU A 38 -8.49 9.59 -13.02
N GLY A 39 -7.79 10.68 -13.35
CA GLY A 39 -7.65 11.83 -12.45
C GLY A 39 -6.54 11.69 -11.40
N THR A 40 -5.86 10.54 -11.29
CA THR A 40 -4.76 10.34 -10.31
C THR A 40 -3.66 11.41 -10.43
N LEU A 41 -3.30 11.85 -11.64
CA LEU A 41 -2.34 12.95 -11.84
C LEU A 41 -2.79 14.25 -11.15
N ARG A 42 -4.08 14.60 -11.27
CA ARG A 42 -4.67 15.76 -10.61
C ARG A 42 -4.65 15.59 -9.10
N GLN A 43 -4.99 14.40 -8.59
CA GLN A 43 -4.96 14.10 -7.16
C GLN A 43 -3.53 14.19 -6.59
N LEU A 44 -2.52 13.68 -7.31
CA LEU A 44 -1.11 13.86 -6.95
C LEU A 44 -0.73 15.35 -6.83
N SER A 45 -1.17 16.18 -7.76
CA SER A 45 -0.94 17.63 -7.72
C SER A 45 -1.56 18.28 -6.47
N ILE A 46 -2.81 17.93 -6.13
CA ILE A 46 -3.49 18.45 -4.93
C ILE A 46 -2.76 17.99 -3.65
N ALA A 47 -2.35 16.73 -3.62
CA ALA A 47 -1.58 16.15 -2.51
C ALA A 47 -0.13 16.66 -2.43
N LYS A 48 0.32 17.52 -3.37
CA LYS A 48 1.70 18.00 -3.50
C LYS A 48 2.73 16.87 -3.59
N ILE A 49 2.34 15.75 -4.21
CA ILE A 49 3.21 14.62 -4.50
C ILE A 49 3.66 14.73 -5.95
N SER A 50 4.95 14.90 -6.18
CA SER A 50 5.48 14.95 -7.55
C SER A 50 5.35 13.58 -8.24
N PRO A 51 4.74 13.49 -9.44
CA PRO A 51 4.81 12.32 -10.31
C PRO A 51 6.23 11.76 -10.47
N MET A 52 7.26 12.61 -10.47
CA MET A 52 8.66 12.20 -10.67
C MET A 52 9.22 11.35 -9.51
N LYS A 53 8.54 11.33 -8.35
CA LYS A 53 8.89 10.47 -7.20
C LYS A 53 8.27 9.08 -7.28
N VAL A 54 7.33 8.85 -8.20
CA VAL A 54 6.73 7.53 -8.43
C VAL A 54 7.76 6.67 -9.11
N GLU A 55 8.13 5.56 -8.48
CA GLU A 55 9.08 4.58 -9.05
C GLU A 55 8.39 3.26 -9.42
N LYS A 56 7.31 2.90 -8.70
CA LYS A 56 6.59 1.64 -8.88
C LYS A 56 5.09 1.88 -8.84
N ILE A 57 4.39 1.23 -9.76
CA ILE A 57 2.94 1.21 -9.85
C ILE A 57 2.48 -0.25 -9.83
N PHE A 58 1.58 -0.61 -8.94
CA PHE A 58 0.94 -1.92 -8.91
C PHE A 58 -0.54 -1.75 -9.24
N ILE A 59 -0.96 -2.34 -10.35
CA ILE A 59 -2.35 -2.36 -10.80
C ILE A 59 -2.98 -3.65 -10.30
N THR A 60 -4.09 -3.56 -9.59
CA THR A 60 -4.81 -4.73 -9.04
C THR A 60 -5.48 -5.50 -10.17
N HIS A 61 -6.18 -4.79 -11.05
CA HIS A 61 -6.86 -5.32 -12.23
C HIS A 61 -7.13 -4.22 -13.27
N PHE A 62 -7.59 -4.61 -14.46
CA PHE A 62 -7.74 -3.71 -15.61
C PHE A 62 -9.20 -3.25 -15.84
N HIS A 63 -9.94 -2.90 -14.78
CA HIS A 63 -11.13 -2.05 -14.91
C HIS A 63 -10.73 -0.57 -14.98
N GLY A 64 -11.51 0.22 -15.73
CA GLY A 64 -11.10 1.57 -16.15
C GLY A 64 -10.75 2.51 -15.00
N ASP A 65 -11.48 2.40 -13.91
CA ASP A 65 -11.31 3.15 -12.67
C ASP A 65 -10.04 2.81 -11.89
N HIS A 66 -9.29 1.76 -12.27
CA HIS A 66 -8.03 1.38 -11.62
C HIS A 66 -6.77 1.68 -12.45
N TYR A 67 -6.87 1.93 -13.77
CA TYR A 67 -5.67 2.11 -14.61
C TYR A 67 -5.71 3.25 -15.63
N LEU A 68 -6.88 3.84 -15.93
CA LEU A 68 -6.98 4.84 -17.01
C LEU A 68 -6.21 6.14 -16.73
N GLY A 69 -5.77 6.38 -15.49
CA GLY A 69 -4.90 7.50 -15.15
C GLY A 69 -3.45 7.33 -15.59
N LEU A 70 -3.01 6.11 -15.93
CA LEU A 70 -1.62 5.81 -16.31
C LEU A 70 -1.10 6.72 -17.44
N MET A 71 -1.91 7.03 -18.45
CA MET A 71 -1.47 7.74 -19.64
C MET A 71 -1.10 9.16 -19.27
N SER A 72 -1.98 9.82 -18.51
CA SER A 72 -1.74 11.18 -18.04
C SER A 72 -0.44 11.28 -17.24
N LEU A 73 -0.18 10.26 -16.40
CA LEU A 73 1.01 10.19 -15.56
C LEU A 73 2.28 10.00 -16.39
N ILE A 74 2.30 9.01 -17.30
CA ILE A 74 3.45 8.70 -18.15
C ILE A 74 3.75 9.87 -19.09
N GLN A 75 2.73 10.48 -19.71
CA GLN A 75 2.90 11.63 -20.58
C GLN A 75 3.52 12.81 -19.82
N THR A 76 3.01 13.10 -18.61
CA THR A 76 3.57 14.17 -17.78
C THR A 76 5.01 13.90 -17.38
N MET A 77 5.34 12.66 -16.98
CA MET A 77 6.73 12.27 -16.69
C MET A 77 7.67 12.45 -17.89
N THR A 78 7.21 12.13 -19.10
CA THR A 78 7.99 12.35 -20.33
C THR A 78 8.18 13.83 -20.63
N LEU A 79 7.12 14.64 -20.54
CA LEU A 79 7.21 16.10 -20.72
C LEU A 79 8.13 16.76 -19.69
N TRP A 80 8.25 16.16 -18.49
CA TRP A 80 9.13 16.63 -17.43
C TRP A 80 10.52 15.99 -17.45
N ASN A 81 10.91 15.39 -18.58
CA ASN A 81 12.23 14.82 -18.81
C ASN A 81 12.64 13.81 -17.73
N ARG A 82 11.74 12.90 -17.37
CA ARG A 82 12.09 11.78 -16.49
C ARG A 82 13.23 11.00 -17.11
N GLU A 83 14.25 10.69 -16.31
CA GLU A 83 15.35 9.80 -16.70
C GLU A 83 15.25 8.44 -16.00
N LYS A 84 14.76 8.43 -14.75
CA LYS A 84 14.61 7.20 -13.97
C LYS A 84 13.63 6.24 -14.63
N PRO A 85 13.88 4.92 -14.63
CA PRO A 85 12.89 3.95 -15.08
C PRO A 85 11.60 3.97 -14.23
N LEU A 86 10.46 3.64 -14.84
CA LEU A 86 9.20 3.39 -14.15
C LEU A 86 8.88 1.90 -14.22
N HIS A 87 8.50 1.30 -13.08
CA HIS A 87 8.10 -0.10 -13.04
C HIS A 87 6.58 -0.20 -12.89
N ILE A 88 5.93 -0.93 -13.79
CA ILE A 88 4.48 -1.19 -13.75
C ILE A 88 4.28 -2.69 -13.55
N TYR A 89 3.60 -3.04 -12.47
CA TYR A 89 3.26 -4.40 -12.08
C TYR A 89 1.75 -4.59 -12.19
N GLY A 90 1.30 -5.75 -12.63
CA GLY A 90 -0.13 -6.05 -12.67
C GLY A 90 -0.41 -7.52 -12.95
N PRO A 91 -1.69 -7.92 -13.04
CA PRO A 91 -2.10 -9.30 -13.27
C PRO A 91 -1.79 -9.77 -14.71
N LYS A 92 -2.20 -11.00 -15.02
CA LYS A 92 -2.19 -11.54 -16.38
C LYS A 92 -2.71 -10.51 -17.40
N TYR A 93 -2.06 -10.43 -18.57
CA TYR A 93 -2.28 -9.48 -19.66
C TYR A 93 -1.72 -8.06 -19.44
N THR A 94 -0.99 -7.80 -18.35
CA THR A 94 -0.36 -6.48 -18.11
C THR A 94 0.51 -6.03 -19.27
N PHE A 95 1.34 -6.93 -19.83
CA PHE A 95 2.20 -6.57 -20.95
C PHE A 95 1.40 -6.09 -22.16
N GLU A 96 0.35 -6.84 -22.52
CA GLU A 96 -0.53 -6.52 -23.64
C GLU A 96 -1.26 -5.19 -23.42
N PHE A 97 -1.88 -5.00 -22.25
CA PHE A 97 -2.61 -3.77 -21.95
C PHE A 97 -1.69 -2.55 -21.98
N ILE A 98 -0.53 -2.60 -21.33
CA ILE A 98 0.41 -1.47 -21.33
C ILE A 98 0.96 -1.23 -22.75
N GLN A 99 1.24 -2.26 -23.53
CA GLN A 99 1.70 -2.10 -24.90
C GLN A 99 0.64 -1.42 -25.78
N ASN A 100 -0.62 -1.86 -25.71
CA ASN A 100 -1.73 -1.27 -26.45
C ASN A 100 -1.94 0.18 -26.02
N TYR A 101 -1.90 0.42 -24.72
CA TYR A 101 -2.05 1.74 -24.13
C TYR A 101 -0.96 2.71 -24.61
N LEU A 102 0.32 2.30 -24.59
CA LEU A 102 1.43 3.12 -25.10
C LEU A 102 1.41 3.34 -26.63
N LYS A 103 0.73 2.48 -27.40
CA LYS A 103 0.52 2.66 -28.84
C LYS A 103 -0.69 3.56 -29.17
N SER A 104 -1.51 3.91 -28.18
CA SER A 104 -2.68 4.75 -28.35
C SER A 104 -2.31 6.23 -28.36
N GLY A 105 -1.95 6.77 -29.54
CA GLY A 105 -1.73 8.20 -29.78
C GLY A 105 -0.33 8.55 -30.31
N PHE A 106 -0.08 9.84 -30.52
CA PHE A 106 1.21 10.37 -31.01
C PHE A 106 2.20 10.65 -29.88
N PHE A 107 2.33 9.71 -28.95
CA PHE A 107 3.19 9.84 -27.77
C PHE A 107 4.17 8.68 -27.68
N ARG A 108 5.40 8.97 -27.23
CA ARG A 108 6.42 7.95 -26.95
C ARG A 108 7.14 8.32 -25.66
N PRO A 109 7.18 7.44 -24.65
CA PRO A 109 7.96 7.69 -23.44
C PRO A 109 9.44 7.97 -23.76
N SER A 110 10.01 9.00 -23.14
CA SER A 110 11.45 9.33 -23.24
C SER A 110 12.32 8.58 -22.22
N PHE A 111 11.71 7.69 -21.43
CA PHE A 111 12.35 6.93 -20.36
C PHE A 111 11.92 5.46 -20.37
N GLU A 112 12.66 4.61 -19.68
CA GLU A 112 12.39 3.18 -19.62
C GLU A 112 11.11 2.88 -18.81
N ILE A 113 10.23 2.07 -19.39
CA ILE A 113 9.07 1.50 -18.69
C ILE A 113 9.28 -0.01 -18.62
N HIS A 114 9.50 -0.52 -17.41
CA HIS A 114 9.62 -1.95 -17.15
C HIS A 114 8.26 -2.50 -16.74
N VAL A 115 7.71 -3.39 -17.57
CA VAL A 115 6.39 -4.00 -17.35
C VAL A 115 6.55 -5.40 -16.79
N HIS A 116 5.87 -5.68 -15.68
CA HIS A 116 5.97 -6.93 -14.92
C HIS A 116 4.58 -7.55 -14.80
N GLU A 117 4.35 -8.61 -15.57
CA GLU A 117 3.14 -9.43 -15.40
C GLU A 117 3.32 -10.39 -14.22
N LEU A 118 2.38 -10.35 -13.29
CA LEU A 118 2.43 -11.09 -12.03
C LEU A 118 1.30 -12.13 -11.94
N GLY A 119 1.64 -13.25 -11.31
CA GLY A 119 0.70 -14.12 -10.63
C GLY A 119 0.85 -13.94 -9.12
N GLU A 120 0.96 -15.04 -8.39
CA GLU A 120 1.34 -14.98 -6.97
C GLU A 120 2.86 -14.97 -6.85
N ALA A 121 3.39 -13.92 -6.23
CA ALA A 121 4.83 -13.72 -6.16
C ALA A 121 5.24 -12.98 -4.89
N ARG A 122 6.51 -13.09 -4.53
CA ARG A 122 7.17 -12.26 -3.51
C ARG A 122 8.33 -11.52 -4.15
N LEU A 123 8.13 -10.23 -4.37
CA LEU A 123 9.13 -9.31 -4.92
C LEU A 123 9.96 -8.75 -3.77
N LYS A 124 11.28 -8.94 -3.84
CA LYS A 124 12.21 -8.49 -2.81
C LYS A 124 12.86 -7.17 -3.23
N PHE A 125 12.69 -6.16 -2.39
CA PHE A 125 13.37 -4.88 -2.52
C PHE A 125 14.36 -4.70 -1.36
N LYS A 126 15.04 -3.55 -1.33
CA LYS A 126 16.12 -3.27 -0.36
C LYS A 126 15.63 -3.41 1.08
N ASN A 127 14.57 -2.68 1.45
CA ASN A 127 14.08 -2.57 2.83
C ASN A 127 12.64 -3.07 3.03
N TYR A 128 12.01 -3.56 1.96
CA TYR A 128 10.66 -4.11 2.00
C TYR A 128 10.51 -5.23 0.97
N GLU A 129 9.40 -5.95 1.05
CA GLU A 129 8.91 -6.88 0.04
C GLU A 129 7.51 -6.47 -0.40
N ILE A 130 7.15 -6.76 -1.65
CA ILE A 130 5.76 -6.74 -2.12
C ILE A 130 5.34 -8.17 -2.42
N TRP A 131 4.24 -8.63 -1.84
CA TRP A 131 3.66 -9.93 -2.17
C TRP A 131 2.39 -9.72 -2.98
N SER A 132 2.26 -10.37 -4.13
CA SER A 132 1.01 -10.42 -4.87
C SER A 132 0.27 -11.73 -4.58
N PHE A 133 -1.05 -11.66 -4.48
CA PHE A 133 -1.91 -12.83 -4.30
C PHE A 133 -3.18 -12.67 -5.13
N LYS A 134 -3.73 -13.79 -5.61
CA LYS A 134 -4.98 -13.77 -6.38
C LYS A 134 -6.16 -13.41 -5.49
N VAL A 135 -7.11 -12.68 -6.07
CA VAL A 135 -8.41 -12.35 -5.50
C VAL A 135 -9.52 -12.72 -6.48
N GLU A 136 -10.78 -12.67 -6.05
CA GLU A 136 -11.93 -13.16 -6.83
C GLU A 136 -12.73 -11.97 -7.35
N HIS A 137 -12.61 -11.64 -8.64
CA HIS A 137 -13.24 -10.45 -9.22
C HIS A 137 -13.74 -10.64 -10.67
N GLY A 138 -14.00 -11.88 -11.10
CA GLY A 138 -14.48 -12.22 -12.45
C GLY A 138 -13.47 -11.99 -13.60
N VAL A 139 -12.42 -11.20 -13.37
CA VAL A 139 -11.28 -10.95 -14.26
C VAL A 139 -9.97 -11.28 -13.55
N PRO A 140 -8.82 -11.38 -14.27
CA PRO A 140 -7.53 -11.50 -13.61
C PRO A 140 -7.28 -10.32 -12.67
N ALA A 141 -7.27 -10.60 -11.37
CA ALA A 141 -7.11 -9.60 -10.32
C ALA A 141 -6.11 -10.07 -9.25
N LEU A 142 -5.41 -9.11 -8.66
CA LEU A 142 -4.43 -9.33 -7.59
C LEU A 142 -4.65 -8.35 -6.44
N GLY A 143 -4.49 -8.85 -5.22
CA GLY A 143 -4.20 -8.05 -4.05
C GLY A 143 -2.69 -7.97 -3.79
N TYR A 144 -2.27 -6.97 -3.02
CA TYR A 144 -0.88 -6.69 -2.70
C TYR A 144 -0.64 -6.58 -1.20
N VAL A 145 0.49 -7.12 -0.75
CA VAL A 145 1.02 -6.93 0.61
C VAL A 145 2.29 -6.13 0.53
N PHE A 146 2.35 -4.96 1.17
CA PHE A 146 3.59 -4.30 1.52
C PHE A 146 4.09 -4.85 2.85
N LYS A 147 5.28 -5.45 2.86
CA LYS A 147 5.92 -5.93 4.08
C LYS A 147 7.28 -5.26 4.26
N GLU A 148 7.37 -4.34 5.19
CA GLU A 148 8.64 -3.78 5.63
C GLU A 148 9.49 -4.87 6.28
N LYS A 149 10.80 -4.86 6.02
CA LYS A 149 11.74 -5.75 6.69
C LYS A 149 11.81 -5.41 8.18
N ASP A 150 11.90 -6.44 9.01
CA ASP A 150 12.14 -6.26 10.43
C ASP A 150 13.46 -5.52 10.64
N LYS A 151 13.45 -4.57 11.56
CA LYS A 151 14.61 -3.76 11.92
C LYS A 151 15.19 -4.25 13.24
N ARG A 152 16.51 -4.13 13.38
CA ARG A 152 17.15 -4.32 14.69
C ARG A 152 16.58 -3.34 15.72
N GLY A 153 16.72 -3.68 17.00
CA GLY A 153 16.47 -2.73 18.07
C GLY A 153 17.44 -1.55 18.01
N SER A 154 17.01 -0.39 18.51
CA SER A 154 17.89 0.75 18.73
C SER A 154 18.98 0.38 19.75
N PHE A 155 20.13 1.05 19.69
CA PHE A 155 21.12 0.91 20.77
C PHE A 155 20.53 1.34 22.10
N ASP A 156 20.75 0.53 23.12
CA ASP A 156 20.27 0.76 24.47
C ASP A 156 21.43 1.25 25.34
N LEU A 157 21.39 2.53 25.70
CA LEU A 157 22.45 3.17 26.49
C LEU A 157 22.60 2.54 27.88
N ASN A 158 21.54 1.97 28.45
CA ASN A 158 21.63 1.32 29.75
C ASN A 158 22.38 0.00 29.64
N LYS A 159 22.02 -0.84 28.67
CA LYS A 159 22.77 -2.08 28.38
C LYS A 159 24.25 -1.84 28.09
N ILE A 160 24.55 -0.79 27.31
CA ILE A 160 25.93 -0.39 27.01
C ILE A 160 26.68 -0.03 28.30
N ARG A 161 26.05 0.73 29.20
CA ARG A 161 26.65 1.12 30.49
C ARG A 161 26.82 -0.08 31.43
N GLU A 162 25.87 -1.01 31.46
CA GLU A 162 25.95 -2.25 32.27
C GLU A 162 27.13 -3.13 31.86
N LEU A 163 27.49 -3.12 30.58
CA LEU A 163 28.69 -3.78 30.05
C LEU A 163 29.99 -3.02 30.31
N GLY A 164 29.93 -1.87 31.00
CA GLY A 164 31.07 -1.01 31.28
C GLY A 164 31.58 -0.25 30.05
N LEU A 165 30.78 -0.17 28.98
CA LEU A 165 31.13 0.50 27.74
C LEU A 165 30.56 1.91 27.70
N LYS A 166 31.13 2.75 26.82
CA LYS A 166 30.59 4.06 26.46
C LYS A 166 30.25 4.08 24.97
N PRO A 167 29.21 4.81 24.55
CA PRO A 167 28.93 5.00 23.13
C PRO A 167 30.17 5.50 22.37
N GLY A 168 30.44 4.93 21.20
CA GLY A 168 31.64 5.25 20.44
C GLY A 168 31.69 4.62 19.06
N PRO A 169 32.80 4.83 18.32
CA PRO A 169 32.94 4.38 16.93
C PRO A 169 32.76 2.87 16.72
N TRP A 170 33.08 2.06 17.75
CA TRP A 170 32.88 0.60 17.76
C TRP A 170 31.43 0.18 17.49
N MET A 171 30.44 1.04 17.77
CA MET A 171 29.02 0.74 17.54
C MET A 171 28.71 0.54 16.06
N LYS A 172 29.37 1.30 15.16
CA LYS A 172 29.21 1.14 13.70
C LYS A 172 29.84 -0.15 13.20
N GLU A 173 30.99 -0.51 13.77
CA GLU A 173 31.67 -1.76 13.47
C GLU A 173 30.84 -2.96 13.95
N LEU A 174 30.30 -2.90 15.17
CA LEU A 174 29.39 -3.90 15.72
C LEU A 174 28.12 -4.05 14.88
N GLU A 175 27.56 -2.94 14.40
CA GLU A 175 26.40 -2.96 13.52
C GLU A 175 26.69 -3.68 12.19
N THR A 176 27.91 -3.56 11.67
CA THR A 176 28.32 -4.20 10.42
C THR A 176 28.68 -5.68 10.60
N LYS A 177 29.41 -6.00 11.68
CA LYS A 177 29.95 -7.34 11.94
C LYS A 177 29.01 -8.24 12.75
N GLY A 178 27.99 -7.67 13.40
CA GLY A 178 27.07 -8.38 14.30
C GLY A 178 27.67 -8.76 15.66
N LYS A 179 29.01 -8.86 15.76
CA LYS A 179 29.77 -9.03 16.99
C LYS A 179 31.16 -8.39 16.87
N ILE A 180 31.72 -7.90 17.97
CA ILE A 180 33.09 -7.40 18.06
C ILE A 180 33.71 -7.80 19.40
N GLU A 181 35.03 -7.66 19.52
CA GLU A 181 35.73 -7.84 20.79
C GLU A 181 36.18 -6.48 21.34
N ILE A 182 35.85 -6.18 22.59
CA ILE A 182 36.31 -4.98 23.30
C ILE A 182 36.83 -5.40 24.68
N ASN A 183 38.06 -5.00 25.01
CA ASN A 183 38.69 -5.31 26.30
C ASN A 183 38.68 -6.81 26.65
N GLY A 184 38.89 -7.69 25.67
CA GLY A 184 38.89 -9.14 25.85
C GLY A 184 37.50 -9.77 26.01
N LYS A 185 36.42 -9.00 25.84
CA LYS A 185 35.03 -9.50 25.87
C LYS A 185 34.42 -9.43 24.47
N VAL A 186 33.78 -10.52 24.05
CA VAL A 186 32.95 -10.53 22.85
C VAL A 186 31.61 -9.86 23.17
N ILE A 187 31.26 -8.85 22.40
CA ILE A 187 30.00 -8.12 22.48
C ILE A 187 29.19 -8.43 21.23
N HIS A 188 28.00 -8.98 21.40
CA HIS A 188 27.03 -9.20 20.34
C HIS A 188 26.12 -7.98 20.19
N LEU A 189 25.57 -7.77 19.00
CA LEU A 189 24.70 -6.62 18.74
C LEU A 189 23.46 -6.62 19.64
N GLU A 190 22.92 -7.79 19.98
CA GLU A 190 21.77 -7.97 20.88
C GLU A 190 22.06 -7.63 22.35
N ASP A 191 23.33 -7.70 22.76
CA ASP A 191 23.76 -7.34 24.12
C ASP A 191 23.63 -5.84 24.38
N VAL A 192 23.62 -5.03 23.31
CA VAL A 192 23.62 -3.55 23.39
C VAL A 192 22.46 -2.90 22.65
N THR A 193 21.49 -3.68 22.18
CA THR A 193 20.30 -3.19 21.49
C THR A 193 19.00 -3.60 22.19
N GLY A 194 17.94 -2.82 21.97
CA GLY A 194 16.59 -3.18 22.39
C GLY A 194 16.00 -4.35 21.59
N LYS A 195 14.73 -4.68 21.84
CA LYS A 195 14.03 -5.74 21.08
C LYS A 195 13.97 -5.39 19.58
N PRO A 196 14.05 -6.38 18.66
CA PRO A 196 13.82 -6.17 17.25
C PRO A 196 12.46 -5.50 17.00
N LYS A 197 12.44 -4.55 16.07
CA LYS A 197 11.22 -3.84 15.64
C LYS A 197 10.67 -4.57 14.42
N LYS A 198 9.51 -5.22 14.58
CA LYS A 198 8.83 -5.85 13.45
C LYS A 198 8.46 -4.79 12.41
N GLY A 199 8.74 -5.07 11.15
CA GLY A 199 8.38 -4.19 10.05
C GLY A 199 6.87 -4.19 9.83
N VAL A 200 6.33 -3.07 9.38
CA VAL A 200 4.90 -2.90 9.09
C VAL A 200 4.44 -3.83 7.96
N LYS A 201 3.25 -4.41 8.10
CA LYS A 201 2.52 -5.18 7.08
C LYS A 201 1.22 -4.48 6.71
N ILE A 202 1.11 -4.02 5.46
CA ILE A 202 -0.10 -3.42 4.88
C ILE A 202 -0.61 -4.33 3.78
N VAL A 203 -1.90 -4.61 3.76
CA VAL A 203 -2.56 -5.38 2.69
C VAL A 203 -3.52 -4.46 1.96
N TYR A 204 -3.53 -4.52 0.64
CA TYR A 204 -4.52 -3.88 -0.23
C TYR A 204 -5.15 -4.95 -1.11
N THR A 205 -6.47 -5.08 -1.05
CA THR A 205 -7.17 -6.16 -1.75
C THR A 205 -7.31 -5.93 -3.24
N GLY A 206 -7.37 -4.66 -3.67
CA GLY A 206 -8.10 -4.32 -4.89
C GLY A 206 -9.57 -4.69 -4.75
N ASP A 207 -10.24 -4.91 -5.87
CA ASP A 207 -11.62 -5.34 -5.89
C ASP A 207 -11.70 -6.86 -5.80
N THR A 208 -12.63 -7.35 -4.98
CA THR A 208 -12.83 -8.77 -4.72
C THR A 208 -14.16 -9.03 -4.02
N GLU A 209 -14.79 -10.16 -4.35
CA GLU A 209 -15.74 -10.81 -3.44
C GLU A 209 -14.98 -11.45 -2.26
N PRO A 210 -15.67 -11.84 -1.17
CA PRO A 210 -15.02 -12.45 -0.03
C PRO A 210 -14.29 -13.74 -0.43
N CYS A 211 -12.98 -13.79 -0.22
CA CYS A 211 -12.20 -14.98 -0.52
C CYS A 211 -11.19 -15.32 0.58
N GLU A 212 -10.91 -16.62 0.77
CA GLU A 212 -10.02 -17.12 1.83
C GLU A 212 -8.59 -16.57 1.66
N ARG A 213 -8.18 -16.24 0.43
CA ARG A 213 -6.84 -15.70 0.17
C ARG A 213 -6.64 -14.35 0.86
N VAL A 214 -7.64 -13.47 0.86
CA VAL A 214 -7.53 -12.19 1.56
C VAL A 214 -7.29 -12.42 3.05
N LYS A 215 -8.03 -13.33 3.69
CA LYS A 215 -7.84 -13.68 5.10
C LYS A 215 -6.42 -14.21 5.39
N LEU A 216 -5.93 -15.15 4.57
CA LEU A 216 -4.58 -15.72 4.73
C LEU A 216 -3.48 -14.66 4.59
N PHE A 217 -3.55 -13.82 3.57
CA PHE A 217 -2.56 -12.77 3.34
C PHE A 217 -2.69 -11.61 4.33
N SER A 218 -3.87 -11.41 4.93
CA SER A 218 -4.13 -10.39 5.94
C SER A 218 -3.79 -10.82 7.37
N GLU A 219 -3.38 -12.07 7.59
CA GLU A 219 -3.12 -12.56 8.95
C GLU A 219 -2.13 -11.64 9.68
N ARG A 220 -2.58 -11.10 10.83
CA ARG A 220 -1.88 -10.16 11.71
C ARG A 220 -1.30 -8.95 10.99
N ALA A 221 -1.94 -8.49 9.91
CA ALA A 221 -1.55 -7.26 9.25
C ALA A 221 -1.76 -6.05 10.16
N ASP A 222 -0.87 -5.06 10.03
CA ASP A 222 -1.02 -3.79 10.73
C ASP A 222 -2.15 -2.98 10.12
N VAL A 223 -2.33 -3.04 8.79
CA VAL A 223 -3.42 -2.37 8.09
C VAL A 223 -3.95 -3.29 6.99
N LEU A 224 -5.26 -3.42 6.90
CA LEU A 224 -5.96 -4.03 5.77
C LEU A 224 -6.81 -2.95 5.09
N ILE A 225 -6.44 -2.59 3.86
CA ILE A 225 -7.23 -1.76 2.96
C ILE A 225 -8.07 -2.70 2.12
N HIS A 226 -9.33 -2.88 2.54
CA HIS A 226 -10.27 -3.80 1.92
C HIS A 226 -11.34 -3.02 1.19
N GLU A 227 -11.69 -3.46 -0.02
CA GLU A 227 -12.89 -2.95 -0.68
C GLU A 227 -14.13 -3.32 0.14
N ALA A 228 -15.05 -2.39 0.29
CA ALA A 228 -16.32 -2.63 0.95
C ALA A 228 -17.37 -1.85 0.18
N THR A 229 -17.50 -2.18 -1.10
CA THR A 229 -18.27 -1.40 -2.06
C THR A 229 -19.72 -1.22 -1.61
N TYR A 230 -20.29 -2.25 -0.97
CA TYR A 230 -21.71 -2.31 -0.62
C TYR A 230 -21.97 -2.44 0.89
N LEU A 231 -23.15 -1.99 1.32
CA LEU A 231 -23.61 -2.16 2.71
C LEU A 231 -24.29 -3.52 2.94
N ASN A 232 -24.82 -4.13 1.89
CA ASN A 232 -25.55 -5.40 1.94
C ASN A 232 -25.41 -6.17 0.61
N GLU A 233 -25.75 -7.46 0.62
CA GLU A 233 -25.62 -8.34 -0.54
C GLU A 233 -26.64 -8.03 -1.65
N GLU A 234 -27.83 -7.54 -1.31
CA GLU A 234 -28.86 -7.16 -2.28
C GLU A 234 -28.36 -6.04 -3.21
N ASP A 235 -27.69 -5.05 -2.62
CA ASP A 235 -27.09 -3.94 -3.35
C ASP A 235 -25.85 -4.37 -4.15
N ARG A 236 -25.13 -5.39 -3.70
CA ARG A 236 -23.99 -5.97 -4.42
C ARG A 236 -24.44 -6.67 -5.70
N GLY A 237 -25.49 -7.48 -5.63
CA GLY A 237 -25.87 -8.37 -6.73
C GLY A 237 -24.70 -9.29 -7.15
N GLU A 238 -24.44 -9.36 -8.45
CA GLU A 238 -23.41 -10.24 -9.06
C GLU A 238 -22.10 -9.51 -9.40
N SER A 239 -21.80 -8.39 -8.73
CA SER A 239 -20.71 -7.48 -9.09
C SER A 239 -19.31 -7.91 -8.63
N TYR A 240 -19.15 -9.13 -8.09
CA TYR A 240 -17.88 -9.66 -7.54
C TYR A 240 -17.16 -8.70 -6.57
N HIS A 241 -17.93 -8.03 -5.71
CA HIS A 241 -17.46 -7.08 -4.70
C HIS A 241 -17.76 -7.56 -3.28
N SER A 242 -17.23 -6.85 -2.28
CA SER A 242 -17.45 -7.15 -0.86
C SER A 242 -18.39 -6.16 -0.20
N THR A 243 -19.10 -6.65 0.82
CA THR A 243 -19.86 -5.82 1.75
C THR A 243 -19.00 -5.37 2.94
N VAL A 244 -19.46 -4.36 3.67
CA VAL A 244 -18.82 -3.93 4.93
C VAL A 244 -18.73 -5.07 5.95
N MET A 245 -19.79 -5.88 6.09
CA MET A 245 -19.80 -6.97 7.06
C MET A 245 -18.76 -8.04 6.71
N GLU A 246 -18.63 -8.41 5.43
CA GLU A 246 -17.67 -9.40 4.97
C GLU A 246 -16.22 -8.91 5.14
N ALA A 247 -15.93 -7.65 4.78
CA ALA A 247 -14.62 -7.05 5.02
C ALA A 247 -14.26 -7.02 6.52
N CYS A 248 -15.25 -6.72 7.37
CA CYS A 248 -15.08 -6.72 8.82
C CYS A 248 -14.78 -8.11 9.38
N ASP A 249 -15.56 -9.12 8.98
CA ASP A 249 -15.38 -10.51 9.38
C ASP A 249 -13.99 -11.06 8.99
N ILE A 250 -13.52 -10.73 7.78
CA ILE A 250 -12.16 -11.05 7.35
C ILE A 250 -11.12 -10.40 8.27
N ALA A 251 -11.28 -9.11 8.59
CA ALA A 251 -10.35 -8.39 9.46
C ALA A 251 -10.27 -8.99 10.87
N GLU A 252 -11.41 -9.37 11.45
CA GLU A 252 -11.49 -10.04 12.75
C GLU A 252 -10.81 -11.42 12.72
N LYS A 253 -11.19 -12.27 11.75
CA LYS A 253 -10.63 -13.62 11.61
C LYS A 253 -9.13 -13.60 11.34
N ALA A 254 -8.65 -12.65 10.55
CA ALA A 254 -7.24 -12.46 10.26
C ALA A 254 -6.48 -11.74 11.40
N LYS A 255 -7.16 -11.25 12.45
CA LYS A 255 -6.56 -10.52 13.57
C LYS A 255 -5.78 -9.29 13.08
N VAL A 256 -6.35 -8.58 12.12
CA VAL A 256 -5.83 -7.29 11.64
C VAL A 256 -5.87 -6.27 12.77
N LYS A 257 -4.96 -5.30 12.78
CA LYS A 257 -4.96 -4.23 13.80
C LYS A 257 -5.88 -3.06 13.45
N LEU A 258 -5.94 -2.71 12.16
CA LEU A 258 -6.77 -1.63 11.62
C LEU A 258 -7.33 -2.02 10.25
N LEU A 259 -8.65 -2.02 10.12
CA LEU A 259 -9.35 -2.12 8.84
C LEU A 259 -9.56 -0.73 8.22
N VAL A 260 -9.39 -0.62 6.91
CA VAL A 260 -9.70 0.57 6.12
C VAL A 260 -10.76 0.16 5.11
N LEU A 261 -11.99 0.63 5.30
CA LEU A 261 -13.13 0.36 4.40
C LEU A 261 -13.03 1.28 3.17
N PHE A 262 -12.69 0.71 2.04
CA PHE A 262 -12.33 1.43 0.81
C PHE A 262 -13.32 1.14 -0.33
N HIS A 263 -13.22 1.84 -1.46
CA HIS A 263 -14.00 1.58 -2.67
C HIS A 263 -15.53 1.76 -2.53
N ARG A 264 -16.00 2.67 -1.66
CA ARG A 264 -17.45 2.81 -1.40
C ARG A 264 -18.22 3.21 -2.67
N ALA A 265 -19.31 2.48 -2.96
CA ALA A 265 -20.22 2.75 -4.07
C ALA A 265 -20.74 4.22 -4.08
N PRO A 266 -20.99 4.80 -5.26
CA PRO A 266 -21.46 6.18 -5.39
C PRO A 266 -22.87 6.40 -4.82
N ARG A 267 -23.66 5.33 -4.64
CA ARG A 267 -25.04 5.39 -4.17
C ARG A 267 -25.18 5.80 -2.71
N TYR A 268 -24.15 5.57 -1.89
CA TYR A 268 -24.18 5.91 -0.48
C TYR A 268 -23.47 7.23 -0.21
N THR A 269 -24.13 8.11 0.53
CA THR A 269 -23.46 9.27 1.12
C THR A 269 -22.41 8.81 2.14
N TYR A 270 -21.44 9.67 2.46
CA TYR A 270 -20.42 9.32 3.46
C TYR A 270 -21.06 9.04 4.83
N GLU A 271 -21.99 9.89 5.26
CA GLU A 271 -22.61 9.77 6.58
C GLU A 271 -23.50 8.54 6.69
N GLU A 272 -24.26 8.21 5.64
CA GLU A 272 -25.06 6.98 5.59
C GLU A 272 -24.19 5.73 5.70
N TYR A 273 -23.15 5.65 4.86
CA TYR A 273 -22.25 4.51 4.84
C TYR A 273 -21.49 4.37 6.15
N LYS A 274 -21.02 5.50 6.73
CA LYS A 274 -20.35 5.50 8.02
C LYS A 274 -21.26 4.98 9.13
N ARG A 275 -22.47 5.53 9.25
CA ARG A 275 -23.44 5.11 10.27
C ARG A 275 -23.72 3.62 10.18
N GLU A 276 -23.89 3.11 8.97
CA GLU A 276 -24.17 1.70 8.77
C GLU A 276 -22.93 0.83 9.02
N ALA A 277 -21.75 1.25 8.61
CA ALA A 277 -20.50 0.56 8.92
C ALA A 277 -20.25 0.46 10.43
N GLU A 278 -20.52 1.52 11.20
CA GLU A 278 -20.45 1.53 12.68
C GLU A 278 -21.43 0.54 13.31
N ARG A 279 -22.56 0.27 12.65
CA ARG A 279 -23.54 -0.74 13.09
C ARG A 279 -23.12 -2.17 12.75
N LEU A 280 -22.50 -2.36 11.59
CA LEU A 280 -22.18 -3.68 11.03
C LEU A 280 -20.83 -4.22 11.48
N CYS A 281 -19.85 -3.36 11.79
CA CYS A 281 -18.48 -3.77 12.01
C CYS A 281 -18.02 -3.57 13.46
N GLY A 282 -17.78 -4.68 14.17
CA GLY A 282 -17.22 -4.68 15.54
C GLY A 282 -15.70 -4.50 15.59
N HIS A 283 -15.01 -4.61 14.46
CA HIS A 283 -13.58 -4.44 14.35
C HIS A 283 -13.16 -2.96 14.37
N LYS A 284 -11.92 -2.66 14.76
CA LYS A 284 -11.39 -1.30 14.64
C LYS A 284 -11.21 -0.93 13.17
N PHE A 285 -11.94 0.06 12.68
CA PHE A 285 -11.86 0.52 11.29
C PHE A 285 -11.77 2.05 11.14
N ILE A 286 -11.38 2.48 9.93
CA ILE A 286 -11.55 3.84 9.42
C ILE A 286 -12.18 3.80 8.01
N ILE A 287 -12.81 4.91 7.60
CA ILE A 287 -13.32 5.11 6.24
C ILE A 287 -12.58 6.33 5.68
N PRO A 288 -11.57 6.14 4.81
CA PRO A 288 -10.77 7.25 4.32
C PRO A 288 -11.60 8.13 3.37
N ARG A 289 -11.31 9.41 3.40
CA ARG A 289 -11.66 10.36 2.34
C ARG A 289 -10.44 10.58 1.46
N ASP A 290 -10.67 11.08 0.25
CA ASP A 290 -9.58 11.56 -0.58
C ASP A 290 -8.73 12.57 0.22
N PHE A 291 -7.41 12.43 0.10
CA PHE A 291 -6.36 13.19 0.77
C PHE A 291 -6.15 12.90 2.25
N ASP A 292 -6.83 11.91 2.81
CA ASP A 292 -6.46 11.40 4.12
C ASP A 292 -5.09 10.71 4.07
N VAL A 293 -4.33 10.90 5.15
CA VAL A 293 -2.98 10.39 5.35
C VAL A 293 -2.97 9.56 6.62
N LEU A 294 -2.76 8.26 6.45
CA LEU A 294 -2.52 7.34 7.54
C LEU A 294 -1.01 7.17 7.74
N ARG A 295 -0.49 7.69 8.86
CA ARG A 295 0.89 7.47 9.29
C ARG A 295 0.94 6.25 10.19
N ILE A 296 1.86 5.34 9.89
CA ILE A 296 1.99 4.07 10.61
C ILE A 296 3.31 4.07 11.39
N GLY A 297 3.20 4.13 12.71
CA GLY A 297 4.29 4.08 13.68
C GLY A 297 4.01 3.11 14.83
N GLU A 298 4.35 3.49 16.06
CA GLU A 298 3.89 2.75 17.25
C GLU A 298 2.37 2.90 17.43
N GLU A 299 1.84 4.06 17.04
CA GLU A 299 0.41 4.35 16.93
C GLU A 299 0.04 4.68 15.48
N TYR A 300 -1.26 4.63 15.19
CA TYR A 300 -1.83 5.06 13.92
C TYR A 300 -2.30 6.50 14.04
N GLU A 301 -1.80 7.38 13.18
CA GLU A 301 -2.25 8.77 13.11
C GLU A 301 -2.95 8.98 11.77
N LEU A 302 -4.23 9.35 11.83
CA LEU A 302 -5.01 9.77 10.67
C LEU A 302 -5.06 11.30 10.64
N SER A 303 -4.63 11.88 9.53
CA SER A 303 -4.70 13.32 9.27
C SER A 303 -5.21 13.54 7.85
N SER A 304 -5.52 14.79 7.47
CA SER A 304 -5.89 15.15 6.10
C SER A 304 -4.92 16.17 5.52
N LEU A 305 -4.66 16.11 4.22
CA LEU A 305 -3.89 17.16 3.52
C LEU A 305 -4.73 18.40 3.18
N ARG A 306 -6.05 18.34 3.45
CA ARG A 306 -6.99 19.46 3.28
C ARG A 306 -7.20 20.21 4.58
#